data_AF-V4Y2R2-F1
#
_entry.id   AF-V4Y2R2-F1
#
_cell.length_a   1.000
_cell.length_b   1.000
_cell.length_c   1.000
_cell.angle_alpha   90.00
_cell.angle_beta   90.00
_cell.angle_gamma   90.00
#
_symmetry.space_group_name_H-M   'P 1'
#
loop_
_entity.id
_entity.type
_entity.pdbx_description
1 polymer ?
#
loop_
_entity_poly.entity_id
_entity_poly.type
_entity_poly.pdbx_seq_one_letter_code
_entity_poly.pdbx_strand_id
1 'polypeptide(L)' 'MIQPGGSVNDEDVIEAADEHGMAMGFTGMRCFRHD' A
#
# COMPACT_ATOMS: atom_id res chain seq x y z
N MET A 1 4.16 -3.18 -5.49
CA MET A 1 4.63 -2.83 -4.13
C MET A 1 3.85 -3.63 -3.09
N ILE A 2 4.33 -3.71 -1.85
CA ILE A 2 3.60 -4.37 -0.76
C ILE A 2 3.42 -3.36 0.36
N GLN A 3 2.18 -3.11 0.75
CA GLN A 3 1.82 -2.15 1.80
C GLN A 3 0.94 -2.81 2.87
N PRO A 4 0.89 -2.26 4.09
CA PRO A 4 0.02 -2.77 5.14
C PRO A 4 -1.47 -2.60 4.81
N GLY A 5 -1.83 -1.51 4.12
CA GLY A 5 -3.22 -1.07 3.95
C GLY A 5 -3.84 -0.57 5.26
N GLY A 6 -5.10 -0.14 5.17
CA GLY A 6 -5.86 0.44 6.29
C GLY A 6 -5.77 1.96 6.38
N SER A 7 -5.35 2.63 5.32
CA SER A 7 -5.40 4.08 5.16
C SER A 7 -6.73 4.48 4.51
N VAL A 8 -7.26 5.64 4.87
CA VAL A 8 -8.40 6.24 4.16
C VAL A 8 -8.04 6.55 2.69
N ASN A 9 -6.75 6.81 2.42
CA ASN A 9 -6.26 7.14 1.09
C ASN A 9 -5.67 5.92 0.35
N ASP A 10 -6.02 4.69 0.74
CA ASP A 10 -5.55 3.50 0.00
C ASP A 10 -6.10 3.50 -1.45
N GLU A 11 -7.31 4.01 -1.69
CA GLU A 11 -7.92 4.09 -3.02
C GLU A 11 -7.07 4.91 -4.01
N ASP A 12 -6.68 6.14 -3.64
CA ASP A 12 -5.83 6.99 -4.49
C ASP A 12 -4.47 6.34 -4.81
N VAL A 13 -3.92 5.60 -3.84
CA VAL A 13 -2.60 4.96 -3.98
C VAL A 13 -2.68 3.72 -4.88
N ILE A 14 -3.78 2.96 -4.79
CA ILE A 14 -4.08 1.83 -5.69
C ILE A 14 -4.26 2.33 -7.11
N GLU A 15 -5.05 3.38 -7.33
CA GLU A 15 -5.29 3.95 -8.65
C GLU A 15 -3.98 4.42 -9.31
N ALA A 16 -3.12 5.13 -8.54
CA ALA A 16 -1.81 5.52 -9.01
C ALA A 16 -0.92 4.31 -9.36
N ALA A 17 -1.01 3.21 -8.61
CA ALA A 17 -0.25 1.99 -8.90
C ALA A 17 -0.74 1.27 -10.15
N ASP A 18 -2.05 1.21 -10.35
CA ASP A 18 -2.69 0.63 -11.53
C ASP A 18 -2.36 1.43 -12.80
N GLU A 19 -2.35 2.78 -12.73
CA GLU A 19 -1.92 3.64 -13.85
C GLU A 19 -0.48 3.33 -14.29
N HIS A 20 0.38 3.01 -13.33
CA HIS A 20 1.77 2.64 -13.60
C HIS A 20 1.95 1.15 -13.94
N GLY A 21 0.87 0.36 -14.02
CA GLY A 21 0.90 -1.08 -14.29
C GLY A 21 1.61 -1.88 -13.19
N MET A 22 1.63 -1.38 -11.96
CA MET A 22 2.32 -1.99 -10.83
C MET A 22 1.37 -2.87 -10.02
N ALA A 23 1.72 -4.15 -9.85
CA ALA A 23 0.98 -5.02 -8.94
C ALA A 23 1.17 -4.58 -7.48
N MET A 24 0.06 -4.24 -6.80
CA MET A 24 0.01 -3.90 -5.37
C MET A 24 -0.55 -5.05 -4.54
N GLY A 25 0.09 -5.36 -3.41
CA GLY A 25 -0.38 -6.37 -2.45
C GLY A 25 -0.50 -5.82 -1.03
N PHE A 26 -1.55 -6.24 -0.31
CA PHE A 26 -1.82 -5.85 1.08
C PHE A 26 -1.38 -6.92 2.08
N THR A 27 -0.70 -6.52 3.15
CA THR A 27 -0.20 -7.43 4.20
C THR A 27 -0.97 -7.34 5.51
N GLY A 28 -1.73 -6.26 5.75
CA GLY A 28 -2.49 -6.06 6.99
C GLY A 28 -1.63 -5.84 8.26
N MET A 29 -0.31 -5.85 8.15
CA MET A 29 0.62 -5.76 9.28
C MET A 29 1.62 -4.62 9.04
N ARG A 30 1.74 -3.71 10.02
CA ARG A 30 2.72 -2.60 9.97
C ARG A 30 3.98 -2.98 10.75
N CYS A 31 5.10 -3.09 10.05
CA CYS A 31 6.41 -3.32 10.66
C CYS A 31 7.09 -2.00 10.97
N PHE A 32 6.78 -1.39 12.12
CA PHE A 32 7.45 -0.17 12.57
C PHE A 32 8.72 -0.51 13.37
N ARG A 33 9.83 0.14 13.03
CA ARG A 33 11.09 0.11 13.79
C ARG A 33 11.35 1.50 14.35
N HIS A 34 11.65 1.61 15.65
CA HIS A 34 11.95 2.86 16.36
C HIS A 34 13.28 2.73 17.11
N ASP A 35 14.28 2.15 16.46
CA ASP A 35 15.65 2.14 17.00
C ASP A 35 16.23 3.56 17.00
#